data_AF-A0A6I3MWI7-F1
#
_entry.id   AF-A0A6I3MWI7-F1
#
_cell.length_a   1.000
_cell.length_b   1.000
_cell.length_c   1.000
_cell.angle_alpha   90.00
_cell.angle_beta   90.00
_cell.angle_gamma   90.00
#
_symmetry.space_group_name_H-M   'P 1'
#
loop_
_entity.id
_entity.type
_entity.pdbx_description
1 polymer ?
#
loop_
_entity_poly.entity_id
_entity_poly.type
_entity_poly.pdbx_seq_one_letter_code
_entity_poly.pdbx_strand_id
1 'polypeptide(L)'
;MKKSIFITAVICLLLSCNSKKKEEITAPEIKKTKTDKRLHKLTLYEGVLPCADCSGIQTTLKIDADYGVMQNNKFELISVYLDKEPNNPFTETGSFNTERGLGDDPDGTIYVLNYDQPQEKQIYYGYFSANPEKMYLLDKDRKMIKSKLNYFLMLKK
;
A
#
# COMPACT_ATOMS: atom_id res chain seq x y z
N MET A 1 -38.38 -45.95 -13.70
CA MET A 1 -39.37 -46.06 -14.79
C MET A 1 -40.21 -44.79 -14.86
N LYS A 2 -40.57 -44.36 -16.08
CA LYS A 2 -41.27 -43.11 -16.48
C LYS A 2 -40.35 -41.87 -16.42
N LYS A 3 -39.59 -41.53 -17.48
CA LYS A 3 -39.97 -41.03 -18.82
C LYS A 3 -40.94 -39.84 -18.76
N SER A 4 -40.42 -38.65 -19.06
CA SER A 4 -41.13 -37.63 -19.84
C SER A 4 -40.08 -36.81 -20.60
N ILE A 5 -40.08 -37.05 -21.91
CA ILE A 5 -39.46 -36.30 -23.01
C ILE A 5 -40.49 -35.24 -23.45
N PHE A 6 -40.04 -34.07 -23.95
CA PHE A 6 -40.53 -33.31 -25.14
C PHE A 6 -39.91 -31.88 -25.07
N ILE A 7 -38.93 -31.51 -25.91
CA ILE A 7 -39.03 -30.81 -27.24
C ILE A 7 -39.54 -29.37 -27.07
N THR A 8 -39.01 -28.25 -27.60
CA THR A 8 -37.88 -27.82 -28.47
C THR A 8 -38.02 -26.30 -28.59
N ALA A 9 -36.93 -25.53 -28.75
CA ALA A 9 -36.79 -24.43 -29.73
C ALA A 9 -35.51 -23.61 -29.47
N VAL A 10 -34.47 -23.91 -30.24
CA VAL A 10 -33.32 -23.03 -30.46
C VAL A 10 -33.72 -22.00 -31.52
N ILE A 11 -33.63 -20.71 -31.19
CA ILE A 11 -33.61 -19.63 -32.17
C ILE A 11 -32.46 -18.70 -31.79
N CYS A 12 -31.34 -18.88 -32.49
CA CYS A 12 -30.29 -17.87 -32.62
C CYS A 12 -30.52 -17.16 -33.96
N LEU A 13 -30.76 -15.85 -33.93
CA LEU A 13 -30.47 -14.98 -35.06
C LEU A 13 -29.82 -13.70 -34.53
N LEU A 14 -28.57 -13.53 -34.94
CA LEU A 14 -27.68 -12.41 -34.64
C LEU A 14 -28.15 -11.17 -35.39
N LEU A 15 -28.46 -10.09 -34.68
CA LEU A 15 -28.62 -8.77 -35.28
C LEU A 15 -27.28 -8.02 -35.16
N SER A 16 -26.47 -8.15 -36.21
CA SER A 16 -25.36 -7.24 -36.50
C SER A 16 -25.92 -5.96 -37.11
N CYS A 17 -25.95 -4.88 -36.33
CA CYS A 17 -26.20 -3.53 -36.84
C CYS A 17 -24.89 -2.76 -36.93
N ASN A 18 -24.24 -2.87 -38.08
CA ASN A 18 -23.17 -1.99 -38.52
C ASN A 18 -23.80 -0.76 -39.22
N SER A 19 -23.95 0.36 -38.51
CA SER A 19 -24.38 1.62 -39.12
C SER A 19 -23.18 2.38 -39.66
N LYS A 20 -23.03 2.36 -40.99
CA LYS A 20 -22.25 3.37 -41.72
C LYS A 20 -22.99 4.70 -41.68
N LYS A 21 -22.40 5.71 -41.06
CA LYS A 21 -22.77 7.12 -41.25
C LYS A 21 -21.49 7.94 -41.51
N LYS A 22 -21.41 8.40 -42.77
CA LYS A 22 -20.75 9.57 -43.34
C LYS A 22 -19.76 10.33 -42.44
N GLU A 23 -18.50 10.34 -42.84
CA GLU A 23 -17.50 11.31 -42.39
C GLU A 23 -17.86 12.70 -42.92
N GLU A 24 -17.97 13.66 -42.01
CA GLU A 24 -17.83 15.09 -42.29
C GLU A 24 -16.91 15.67 -41.22
N ILE A 25 -15.90 16.38 -41.69
CA ILE A 25 -14.77 16.91 -40.92
C ILE A 25 -15.27 18.07 -40.06
N THR A 26 -15.09 17.98 -38.74
CA THR A 26 -15.11 19.16 -37.87
C THR A 26 -14.14 18.98 -36.71
N ALA A 27 -13.43 20.07 -36.40
CA ALA A 27 -12.33 20.31 -35.47
C ALA A 27 -12.17 19.40 -34.23
N PRO A 28 -10.94 19.22 -33.70
CA PRO A 28 -10.66 18.33 -32.59
C PRO A 28 -11.32 18.86 -31.31
N GLU A 29 -12.43 18.24 -30.92
CA GLU A 29 -12.93 18.34 -29.56
C GLU A 29 -11.96 17.58 -28.67
N ILE A 30 -11.34 18.31 -27.74
CA ILE A 30 -10.52 17.79 -26.66
C ILE A 30 -11.40 16.76 -25.93
N LYS A 31 -11.13 15.47 -26.20
CA LYS A 31 -11.56 14.39 -25.31
C LYS A 31 -11.01 14.77 -23.95
N LYS A 32 -11.89 15.29 -23.08
CA LYS A 32 -11.67 15.31 -21.65
C LYS A 32 -11.54 13.85 -21.25
N THR A 33 -10.31 13.35 -21.32
CA THR A 33 -9.88 12.19 -20.56
C THR A 33 -10.44 12.43 -19.18
N LYS A 34 -11.40 11.60 -18.77
CA LYS A 34 -11.76 11.49 -17.36
C LYS A 34 -10.48 11.02 -16.69
N THR A 35 -9.62 11.95 -16.29
CA THR A 35 -8.56 11.70 -15.34
C THR A 35 -9.31 11.32 -14.08
N ASP A 36 -9.49 10.02 -13.91
CA ASP A 36 -9.81 9.42 -12.62
C ASP A 36 -8.74 9.94 -11.67
N LYS A 37 -9.07 11.00 -10.92
CA LYS A 37 -8.18 11.57 -9.90
C LYS A 37 -8.13 10.52 -8.80
N ARG A 38 -7.34 9.45 -9.01
CA ARG A 38 -6.96 8.55 -7.94
C ARG A 38 -6.33 9.42 -6.87
N LEU A 39 -7.00 9.48 -5.72
CA LEU A 39 -6.51 10.21 -4.57
C LEU A 39 -5.34 9.40 -4.01
N HIS A 40 -4.14 9.68 -4.53
CA HIS A 40 -2.88 9.18 -3.97
C HIS A 40 -2.34 10.16 -2.94
N LYS A 41 -1.73 9.63 -1.88
CA LYS A 41 -0.99 10.41 -0.91
C LYS A 41 0.35 9.74 -0.64
N LEU A 42 1.40 10.52 -0.87
CA LEU A 42 2.75 10.18 -0.48
C LEU A 42 3.04 10.72 0.93
N THR A 43 3.52 9.87 1.82
CA THR A 43 3.90 10.23 3.19
C THR A 43 5.29 9.68 3.48
N LEU A 44 6.18 10.49 4.04
CA LEU A 44 7.55 10.08 4.35
C LEU A 44 7.78 10.18 5.86
N TYR A 45 8.34 9.13 6.45
CA TYR A 45 8.83 9.13 7.82
C TYR A 45 10.33 8.89 7.82
N GLU A 46 11.07 9.59 8.68
CA GLU A 46 12.52 9.44 8.80
C GLU A 46 12.96 9.40 10.26
N GLY A 47 14.07 8.72 10.53
CA GLY A 47 14.63 8.61 11.88
C GLY A 47 15.89 7.75 11.89
N VAL A 48 16.52 7.67 13.05
CA VAL A 48 17.65 6.76 13.29
C VAL A 48 17.22 5.69 14.26
N LEU A 49 17.03 4.46 13.77
CA LEU A 49 16.66 3.32 14.57
C LEU A 49 17.90 2.71 15.26
N PRO A 50 17.73 2.04 16.41
CA PRO A 50 18.85 1.47 17.15
C PRO A 50 19.46 0.29 16.38
N CYS A 51 20.77 0.19 16.44
CA CYS A 51 21.56 -0.86 15.79
C CYS A 51 22.36 -1.62 16.85
N ALA A 52 22.49 -2.94 16.68
CA ALA A 52 23.19 -3.77 17.66
C ALA A 52 24.71 -3.58 17.62
N ASP A 53 25.25 -3.37 16.42
CA ASP A 53 26.68 -3.37 16.12
C ASP A 53 27.09 -2.20 15.21
N CYS A 54 26.31 -1.12 15.25
CA CYS A 54 26.59 0.14 14.58
C CYS A 54 25.96 1.31 15.33
N SER A 55 26.30 2.54 14.96
CA SER A 55 25.83 3.73 15.68
C SER A 55 24.34 4.01 15.47
N GLY A 56 23.72 3.39 14.46
CA GLY A 56 22.31 3.49 14.18
C GLY A 56 21.98 3.11 12.74
N ILE A 57 20.70 2.96 12.45
CA ILE A 57 20.20 2.74 11.11
C ILE A 57 19.43 4.00 10.71
N GLN A 58 19.98 4.82 9.82
CA GLN A 58 19.22 5.90 9.23
C GLN A 58 18.15 5.29 8.32
N THR A 59 16.90 5.44 8.73
CA THR A 59 15.74 4.79 8.11
C THR A 59 14.82 5.84 7.51
N THR A 60 14.39 5.61 6.28
CA THR A 60 13.32 6.37 5.62
C THR A 60 12.22 5.40 5.20
N LEU A 61 11.00 5.61 5.68
CA LEU A 61 9.81 4.87 5.27
C LEU A 61 8.92 5.78 4.43
N LYS A 62 8.77 5.45 3.16
CA LYS A 62 7.88 6.10 2.23
C LYS A 62 6.63 5.25 2.05
N ILE A 63 5.47 5.87 2.28
CA ILE A 63 4.14 5.27 2.15
C ILE A 63 3.45 5.95 0.97
N ASP A 64 3.15 5.19 -0.06
CA ASP A 64 2.36 5.62 -1.20
C ASP A 64 0.97 4.98 -1.13
N ALA A 65 0.00 5.74 -0.62
CA ALA A 65 -1.35 5.26 -0.38
C ALA A 65 -2.30 5.66 -1.51
N ASP A 66 -2.97 4.68 -2.13
CA ASP A 66 -4.08 4.88 -3.06
C ASP A 66 -5.41 4.73 -2.30
N TYR A 67 -6.06 5.85 -2.01
CA TYR A 67 -7.35 5.84 -1.29
C TYR A 67 -8.51 5.34 -2.13
N GLY A 68 -8.34 5.18 -3.45
CA GLY A 68 -9.35 4.61 -4.34
C GLY A 68 -9.23 3.09 -4.45
N VAL A 69 -8.02 2.54 -4.38
CA VAL A 69 -7.76 1.10 -4.56
C VAL A 69 -6.62 0.65 -3.64
N MET A 70 -6.95 0.12 -2.46
CA MET A 70 -5.94 -0.28 -1.46
C MET A 70 -4.92 -1.33 -1.97
N GLN A 71 -5.25 -2.12 -2.99
CA GLN A 71 -4.30 -3.06 -3.61
C GLN A 71 -3.12 -2.36 -4.33
N ASN A 72 -3.24 -1.05 -4.57
CA ASN A 72 -2.19 -0.23 -5.15
C ASN A 72 -1.29 0.42 -4.10
N ASN A 73 -1.57 0.23 -2.82
CA ASN A 73 -0.72 0.75 -1.75
C ASN A 73 0.69 0.15 -1.84
N LYS A 74 1.70 1.02 -1.91
CA LYS A 74 3.11 0.63 -1.97
C LYS A 74 3.94 1.30 -0.89
N PHE A 75 5.00 0.63 -0.47
CA PHE A 75 5.99 1.22 0.41
C PHE A 75 7.39 1.10 -0.18
N GLU A 76 8.27 1.97 0.30
CA GLU A 76 9.71 1.92 0.09
C GLU A 76 10.38 2.19 1.44
N LEU A 77 11.15 1.24 1.94
CA LEU A 77 11.88 1.29 3.21
C LEU A 77 13.38 1.30 2.90
N ILE A 78 14.02 2.43 3.17
CA ILE A 78 15.44 2.66 2.92
C ILE A 78 16.16 2.62 4.26
N SER A 79 17.22 1.82 4.35
CA SER A 79 18.04 1.66 5.55
C SER A 79 19.51 1.87 5.22
N VAL A 80 20.16 2.79 5.95
CA VAL A 80 21.58 3.08 5.83
C VAL A 80 22.23 2.79 7.18
N TYR A 81 23.13 1.82 7.23
CA TYR A 81 23.79 1.38 8.46
C TYR A 81 25.00 2.27 8.74
N LEU A 82 24.85 3.18 9.70
CA LEU A 82 25.85 4.19 10.01
C LEU A 82 27.15 3.54 10.50
N ASP A 83 28.30 4.12 10.13
CA ASP A 83 29.64 3.65 10.52
C ASP A 83 29.98 2.21 10.09
N LYS A 84 29.21 1.64 9.15
CA LYS A 84 29.57 0.40 8.44
C LYS A 84 29.93 0.71 6.99
N GLU A 85 31.09 0.21 6.55
CA GLU A 85 31.52 0.29 5.15
C GLU A 85 31.28 -1.05 4.44
N PRO A 86 30.78 -1.04 3.18
CA PRO A 86 30.33 0.13 2.44
C PRO A 86 29.00 0.67 2.98
N ASN A 87 28.88 1.98 3.14
CA ASN A 87 27.66 2.63 3.65
C ASN A 87 26.55 2.77 2.58
N ASN A 88 26.27 1.67 1.88
CA ASN A 88 25.28 1.64 0.81
C ASN A 88 23.85 1.52 1.37
N PRO A 89 22.87 2.23 0.80
CA PRO A 89 21.47 2.07 1.19
C PRO A 89 20.97 0.67 0.82
N PHE A 90 20.31 0.03 1.78
CA PHE A 90 19.46 -1.12 1.55
C PHE A 90 18.02 -0.65 1.36
N THR A 91 17.45 -0.93 0.20
CA THR A 91 16.08 -0.55 -0.15
C THR A 91 15.20 -1.78 -0.26
N GLU A 92 14.13 -1.81 0.53
CA GLU A 92 13.05 -2.78 0.44
C GLU A 92 11.80 -2.10 -0.11
N THR A 93 11.12 -2.74 -1.05
CA THR A 93 9.88 -2.23 -1.63
C THR A 93 8.84 -3.34 -1.65
N GLY A 94 7.56 -2.97 -1.53
CA GLY A 94 6.48 -3.94 -1.51
C GLY A 94 5.12 -3.29 -1.39
N SER A 95 4.11 -4.13 -1.14
CA SER A 95 2.74 -3.68 -0.87
C SER A 95 2.52 -3.55 0.64
N PHE A 96 1.61 -2.68 1.06
CA PHE A 96 1.22 -2.61 2.47
C PHE A 96 -0.30 -2.62 2.63
N ASN A 97 -0.75 -3.08 3.80
CA ASN A 97 -2.13 -2.89 4.26
C ASN A 97 -2.13 -2.28 5.67
N THR A 98 -3.30 -1.91 6.17
CA THR A 98 -3.45 -1.32 7.50
C THR A 98 -4.44 -2.10 8.36
N GLU A 99 -4.12 -2.22 9.65
CA GLU A 99 -5.00 -2.75 10.70
C GLU A 99 -5.34 -1.63 11.70
N ARG A 100 -6.49 -1.75 12.38
CA ARG A 100 -6.90 -0.81 13.44
C ARG A 100 -6.46 -1.30 14.81
N GLY A 101 -6.13 -0.36 15.68
CA GLY A 101 -5.68 -0.60 17.04
C GLY A 101 -4.16 -0.50 17.19
N LEU A 102 -3.70 0.01 18.33
CA LEU A 102 -2.30 -0.05 18.77
C LEU A 102 -2.24 0.07 20.30
N GLY A 103 -1.87 -1.03 20.99
CA GLY A 103 -1.90 -1.05 22.45
C GLY A 103 -3.31 -0.79 22.99
N ASP A 104 -3.45 0.21 23.85
CA ASP A 104 -4.75 0.61 24.44
C ASP A 104 -5.53 1.61 23.57
N ASP A 105 -4.98 2.01 22.41
CA ASP A 105 -5.64 2.92 21.48
C ASP A 105 -6.39 2.13 20.38
N PRO A 106 -7.72 1.99 20.45
CA PRO A 106 -8.50 1.29 19.44
C PRO A 106 -8.48 2.02 18.09
N ASP A 107 -8.16 3.32 18.10
CA ASP A 107 -8.09 4.15 16.91
C ASP A 107 -6.67 4.30 16.34
N GLY A 108 -5.70 3.59 16.92
CA GLY A 108 -4.37 3.44 16.34
C GLY A 108 -4.41 2.79 14.96
N THR A 109 -3.32 2.94 14.22
CA THR A 109 -3.16 2.30 12.91
C THR A 109 -1.86 1.53 12.89
N ILE A 110 -1.91 0.26 12.49
CA ILE A 110 -0.74 -0.57 12.20
C ILE A 110 -0.61 -0.70 10.69
N TYR A 111 0.56 -0.38 10.17
CA TYR A 111 0.98 -0.67 8.80
C TYR A 111 1.63 -2.05 8.77
N VAL A 112 1.07 -2.94 7.97
CA VAL A 112 1.61 -4.27 7.68
C VAL A 112 2.31 -4.19 6.33
N LEU A 113 3.63 -4.02 6.34
CA LEU A 113 4.45 -4.04 5.14
C LEU A 113 4.63 -5.49 4.68
N ASN A 114 4.62 -5.71 3.36
CA ASN A 114 4.62 -7.04 2.74
C ASN A 114 3.44 -7.92 3.21
N TYR A 115 2.25 -7.35 3.41
CA TYR A 115 1.07 -8.08 3.90
C TYR A 115 0.67 -9.30 3.05
N ASP A 116 1.09 -9.31 1.79
CA ASP A 116 0.88 -10.37 0.80
C ASP A 116 1.97 -11.46 0.83
N GLN A 117 2.96 -11.33 1.71
CA GLN A 117 4.04 -12.29 1.93
C GLN A 117 3.85 -13.09 3.23
N PRO A 118 4.55 -14.23 3.40
CA PRO A 118 4.61 -14.95 4.66
C PRO A 118 4.98 -14.05 5.85
N GLN A 119 4.44 -14.37 7.03
CA GLN A 119 4.54 -13.53 8.24
C GLN A 119 6.00 -13.20 8.63
N GLU A 120 6.94 -14.11 8.37
CA GLU A 120 8.36 -13.91 8.66
C GLU A 120 9.03 -12.81 7.82
N LYS A 121 8.40 -12.40 6.71
CA LYS A 121 8.85 -11.29 5.85
C LYS A 121 8.08 -9.99 6.11
N GLN A 122 7.09 -10.01 6.98
CA GLN A 122 6.27 -8.84 7.28
C GLN A 122 6.99 -7.94 8.28
N ILE A 123 6.86 -6.62 8.07
CA ILE A 123 7.40 -5.59 8.95
C ILE A 123 6.23 -4.74 9.42
N TYR A 124 6.20 -4.45 10.72
CA TYR A 124 5.08 -3.75 11.35
C TYR A 124 5.52 -2.39 11.85
N TYR A 125 4.84 -1.36 11.38
CA TYR A 125 4.93 -0.01 11.93
C TYR A 125 3.56 0.40 12.45
N GLY A 126 3.49 1.31 13.42
CA GLY A 126 2.20 1.84 13.85
C GLY A 126 2.28 3.21 14.46
N TYR A 127 1.17 3.95 14.43
CA TYR A 127 1.03 5.21 15.15
C TYR A 127 -0.20 5.19 16.04
N PHE A 128 -0.15 5.98 17.12
CA PHE A 128 -1.32 6.31 17.92
C PHE A 128 -2.16 7.37 17.21
N SER A 129 -3.48 7.27 17.27
CA SER A 129 -4.44 8.21 16.68
C SER A 129 -4.18 9.67 17.08
N ALA A 130 -3.79 9.87 18.34
CA ALA A 130 -3.45 11.19 18.89
C ALA A 130 -2.14 11.78 18.36
N ASN A 131 -1.27 10.96 17.76
CA ASN A 131 0.02 11.41 17.23
C ASN A 131 0.43 10.62 15.97
N PRO A 132 -0.20 10.89 14.82
CA PRO A 132 0.12 10.24 13.56
C PRO A 132 1.48 10.67 13.00
N GLU A 133 2.11 11.74 13.53
CA GLU A 133 3.45 12.17 13.10
C GLU A 133 4.54 11.21 13.59
N LYS A 134 4.27 10.36 14.58
CA LYS A 134 5.26 9.46 15.18
C LYS A 134 4.93 8.01 14.88
N MET A 135 5.73 7.39 14.01
CA MET A 135 5.57 6.02 13.55
C MET A 135 6.53 5.08 14.29
N TYR A 136 6.01 4.18 15.11
CA TYR A 136 6.77 3.22 15.89
C TYR A 136 7.06 1.96 15.09
N LEU A 137 8.29 1.44 15.17
CA LEU A 137 8.58 0.06 14.77
C LEU A 137 7.99 -0.87 15.83
N LEU A 138 7.26 -1.89 15.40
CA LEU A 138 6.61 -2.86 16.27
C LEU A 138 7.35 -4.21 16.19
N ASP A 139 7.11 -5.06 17.18
CA ASP A 139 7.61 -6.43 17.15
C ASP A 139 6.77 -7.34 16.22
N LYS A 140 7.16 -8.62 16.13
CA LYS A 140 6.51 -9.63 15.28
C LYS A 140 5.07 -9.95 15.69
N ASP A 141 4.68 -9.59 16.91
CA ASP A 141 3.33 -9.74 17.45
C ASP A 141 2.48 -8.46 17.29
N ARG A 142 3.00 -7.46 16.55
CA ARG A 142 2.39 -6.13 16.36
C ARG A 142 2.30 -5.31 17.65
N LYS A 143 3.20 -5.53 18.61
CA LYS A 143 3.23 -4.79 19.88
C LYS A 143 4.37 -3.78 19.90
N MET A 144 4.20 -2.78 20.76
CA MET A 144 5.23 -1.79 21.05
C MET A 144 6.47 -2.46 21.62
N ILE A 145 7.63 -2.19 21.02
CA ILE A 145 8.92 -2.69 21.51
C ILE A 145 9.22 -2.05 22.88
N LYS A 146 9.31 -2.88 23.92
CA LYS A 146 9.66 -2.44 25.28
C LYS A 146 11.18 -2.30 25.40
N SER A 147 11.69 -1.09 25.20
CA SER A 147 13.12 -0.78 25.31
C SER A 147 13.34 0.64 25.83
N LYS A 148 14.56 0.91 26.34
CA LYS A 148 15.02 2.28 26.63
C LYS A 148 15.46 3.02 25.36
N LEU A 149 15.63 2.32 24.24
CA LEU A 149 16.05 2.88 22.97
C LEU A 149 14.85 3.35 22.14
N ASN A 150 15.12 4.25 21.20
CA ASN A 150 14.08 4.90 20.38
C ASN A 150 13.78 4.08 19.11
N TYR A 151 12.66 3.37 19.10
CA TYR A 151 12.18 2.61 17.93
C TYR A 151 11.05 3.34 17.20
N PHE A 152 11.32 4.55 16.71
CA PHE A 152 10.32 5.32 15.95
C PHE A 152 10.95 6.20 14.88
N LEU A 153 10.13 6.54 13.89
CA LEU A 153 10.38 7.51 12.84
C LEU A 153 9.43 8.70 13.02
N MET A 154 9.84 9.86 12.55
CA MET A 154 9.03 11.08 12.56
C MET A 154 8.59 11.44 11.14
N LEU A 155 7.36 11.93 11.00
CA LEU A 155 6.84 12.44 9.75
C LEU A 155 7.75 13.58 9.25
N LYS A 156 8.21 13.44 8.00
CA LYS A 156 8.96 14.48 7.31
C LYS A 156 8.01 15.59 6.86
N LYS A 157 8.25 16.80 7.35
CA LYS A 157 7.47 18.00 7.04
C LYS A 157 7.96 18.68 5.76
#